data_AF-A0A2N2FCE4-F1
#
_entry.id   AF-A0A2N2FCE4-F1
#
_cell.length_a   1.000
_cell.length_b   1.000
_cell.length_c   1.000
_cell.angle_alpha   90.00
_cell.angle_beta   90.00
_cell.angle_gamma   90.00
#
_symmetry.space_group_name_H-M   'P 1'
#
loop_
_entity.id
_entity.type
_entity.pdbx_description
1 polymer ?
#
loop_
_entity_poly.entity_id
_entity_poly.type
_entity_poly.pdbx_seq_one_letter_code
_entity_poly.pdbx_strand_id
1 'polypeptide(L)'
;MIPYDTLPFLTELTKLPVMKIDDSVCVSAGESCGRTVVVMESNNAAALKKHFLRLLKAAQTVLSSGDEPRVNVFCRYEKNRWRLTSFLRRKHRPDAYFAEGGQRIFVSPGAIDMAGVIITPRLADFKNLDGDTVRNIYREVSLDGESLDKITRSLTKCPTKK
;
A
#
# COMPACT_ATOMS: atom_id res chain seq x y z
N MET A 1 -11.98 -10.34 13.92
CA MET A 1 -11.92 -9.64 12.62
C MET A 1 -11.96 -8.14 12.92
N ILE A 2 -11.07 -7.32 12.38
CA ILE A 2 -11.09 -5.85 12.61
C ILE A 2 -12.10 -5.25 11.64
N PRO A 3 -13.13 -4.52 12.11
CA PRO A 3 -14.09 -3.86 11.24
C PRO A 3 -13.43 -2.84 10.30
N TYR A 4 -13.95 -2.65 9.09
CA TYR A 4 -13.34 -1.73 8.11
C TYR A 4 -13.40 -0.26 8.57
N ASP A 5 -14.51 0.12 9.20
CA ASP A 5 -14.79 1.44 9.77
C ASP A 5 -13.87 1.80 10.94
N THR A 6 -13.18 0.81 11.53
CA THR A 6 -12.17 1.04 12.57
C THR A 6 -10.74 1.14 12.02
N LEU A 7 -10.56 1.14 10.69
CA LEU A 7 -9.26 1.33 10.04
C LEU A 7 -9.09 2.81 9.63
N PRO A 8 -8.51 3.66 10.50
CA PRO A 8 -8.56 5.12 10.36
C PRO A 8 -7.88 5.62 9.08
N PHE A 9 -6.82 4.95 8.63
CA PHE A 9 -6.13 5.39 7.43
C PHE A 9 -6.99 5.20 6.17
N LEU A 10 -7.76 4.11 6.09
CA LEU A 10 -8.53 3.80 4.88
C LEU A 10 -9.70 4.77 4.66
N THR A 11 -10.27 5.30 5.74
CA THR A 11 -11.36 6.28 5.69
C THR A 11 -10.88 7.68 5.26
N GLU A 12 -9.59 7.97 5.41
CA GLU A 12 -8.97 9.25 5.02
C GLU A 12 -8.48 9.31 3.56
N LEU A 13 -8.49 8.18 2.83
CA LEU A 13 -7.99 8.09 1.44
C LEU A 13 -8.88 8.76 0.38
N THR A 14 -9.79 9.64 0.76
CA THR A 14 -10.70 10.34 -0.16
C THR A 14 -10.05 11.49 -0.93
N LYS A 15 -8.84 11.90 -0.54
CA LYS A 15 -8.13 13.08 -1.09
C LYS A 15 -7.01 12.75 -2.09
N LEU A 16 -6.85 11.50 -2.49
CA LEU A 16 -5.77 11.12 -3.42
C LEU A 16 -6.06 11.63 -4.85
N PRO A 17 -5.03 12.09 -5.58
CA PRO A 17 -5.16 12.42 -7.00
C PRO A 17 -5.72 11.23 -7.79
N VAL A 18 -6.79 11.48 -8.54
CA VAL A 18 -7.42 10.49 -9.41
C VAL A 18 -6.69 10.45 -10.75
N MET A 19 -6.36 9.26 -11.21
CA MET A 19 -5.81 8.98 -12.53
C MET A 19 -6.81 8.13 -13.32
N LYS A 20 -7.28 8.66 -14.45
CA LYS A 20 -8.17 7.92 -15.35
C LYS A 20 -7.30 7.05 -16.26
N ILE A 21 -7.40 5.73 -16.13
CA ILE A 21 -6.71 4.79 -17.02
C ILE A 21 -7.63 4.41 -18.19
N ASP A 22 -8.86 4.02 -17.88
CA ASP A 22 -9.96 3.82 -18.82
C ASP A 22 -11.31 3.98 -18.08
N ASP A 23 -12.42 3.74 -18.76
CA ASP A 23 -13.77 3.90 -18.19
C ASP A 23 -14.19 2.77 -17.24
N SER A 24 -13.43 1.68 -17.17
CA SER A 24 -13.79 0.49 -16.37
C SER A 24 -13.23 0.52 -14.95
N VAL A 25 -12.12 1.22 -14.70
CA VAL A 25 -11.47 1.30 -13.38
C VAL A 25 -11.04 2.74 -13.07
N CYS A 26 -11.49 3.25 -11.92
CA CYS A 26 -10.95 4.47 -11.33
C CYS A 26 -9.71 4.12 -10.54
N VAL A 27 -8.58 4.78 -10.80
CA VAL A 27 -7.35 4.59 -10.03
C VAL A 27 -7.00 5.90 -9.34
N SER A 28 -6.49 5.84 -8.13
CA SER A 28 -5.96 6.99 -7.39
C SER A 28 -4.68 6.58 -6.70
N ALA A 29 -3.69 7.46 -6.63
CA ALA A 29 -2.41 7.12 -6.02
C ALA A 29 -1.76 8.35 -5.40
N GLY A 30 -0.98 8.14 -4.35
CA GLY A 30 -0.20 9.21 -3.73
C GLY A 30 0.46 8.77 -2.44
N GLU A 31 1.08 9.73 -1.75
CA GLU A 31 1.64 9.55 -0.41
C GLU A 31 0.73 10.19 0.64
N SER A 32 0.52 9.47 1.75
CA SER A 32 -0.15 10.01 2.93
C SER A 32 0.44 9.38 4.19
N CYS A 33 0.65 10.19 5.23
CA CYS A 33 1.16 9.76 6.54
C CYS A 33 2.36 8.80 6.47
N GLY A 34 3.32 9.07 5.58
CA GLY A 34 4.56 8.30 5.41
C GLY A 34 4.43 7.00 4.60
N ARG A 35 3.33 6.82 3.86
CA ARG A 35 3.07 5.62 3.04
C ARG A 35 2.61 6.03 1.66
N THR A 36 3.09 5.34 0.65
CA THR A 36 2.50 5.36 -0.68
C THR A 36 1.35 4.38 -0.76
N VAL A 37 0.32 4.74 -1.51
CA VAL A 37 -0.89 3.93 -1.65
C VAL A 37 -1.45 4.04 -3.07
N VAL A 38 -1.97 2.93 -3.59
CA VAL A 38 -2.75 2.87 -4.82
C VAL A 38 -4.14 2.36 -4.48
N VAL A 39 -5.17 3.10 -4.88
CA VAL A 39 -6.57 2.73 -4.75
C VAL A 39 -7.12 2.45 -6.14
N MET A 40 -7.77 1.31 -6.34
CA MET A 40 -8.48 0.97 -7.57
C MET A 40 -9.93 0.64 -7.27
N GLU A 41 -10.85 1.20 -8.03
CA GLU A 41 -12.29 1.01 -7.83
C GLU A 41 -13.03 0.68 -9.12
N SER A 42 -13.93 -0.29 -9.05
CA SER A 42 -14.76 -0.71 -10.19
C SER A 42 -15.99 -1.50 -9.73
N ASN A 43 -17.08 -1.45 -10.49
CA ASN A 43 -18.18 -2.42 -10.35
C ASN A 43 -17.91 -3.73 -11.13
N ASN A 44 -16.83 -3.80 -11.91
CA ASN A 44 -16.42 -4.96 -12.68
C ASN A 44 -15.16 -5.61 -12.07
N ALA A 45 -15.35 -6.73 -11.38
CA ALA A 45 -14.27 -7.46 -10.72
C ALA A 45 -13.18 -7.96 -11.70
N ALA A 46 -13.55 -8.32 -12.94
CA ALA A 46 -12.60 -8.81 -13.94
C ALA A 46 -11.71 -7.67 -14.46
N ALA A 47 -12.30 -6.49 -14.71
CA ALA A 47 -11.55 -5.29 -15.04
C ALA A 47 -10.60 -4.91 -13.89
N LEU A 48 -11.11 -4.90 -12.65
CA LEU A 48 -10.29 -4.60 -11.48
C LEU A 48 -9.10 -5.55 -11.33
N LYS A 49 -9.32 -6.87 -11.47
CA LYS A 49 -8.26 -7.88 -11.47
C LYS A 49 -7.22 -7.62 -12.55
N LYS A 50 -7.66 -7.34 -13.78
CA LYS A 50 -6.76 -7.04 -14.91
C LYS A 50 -5.88 -5.83 -14.60
N HIS A 51 -6.44 -4.76 -14.05
CA HIS A 51 -5.68 -3.55 -13.70
C HIS A 51 -4.75 -3.75 -12.51
N PHE A 52 -5.17 -4.52 -11.51
CA PHE A 52 -4.31 -4.87 -10.39
C PHE A 52 -3.09 -5.71 -10.85
N LEU A 53 -3.28 -6.68 -11.75
CA LEU A 53 -2.16 -7.44 -12.32
C LEU A 53 -1.22 -6.55 -13.15
N ARG A 54 -1.75 -5.54 -13.87
CA ARG A 54 -0.93 -4.52 -14.56
C ARG A 54 -0.11 -3.69 -13.57
N LEU A 55 -0.69 -3.31 -12.42
CA LEU A 55 0.04 -2.63 -11.34
C LEU A 55 1.21 -3.48 -10.85
N LEU A 56 0.99 -4.76 -10.55
CA LEU A 56 2.06 -5.65 -10.11
C LEU A 56 3.14 -5.81 -11.18
N LYS A 57 2.77 -5.96 -12.45
CA LYS A 57 3.75 -6.07 -13.53
C LYS A 57 4.58 -4.80 -13.69
N ALA A 58 3.93 -3.63 -13.65
CA ALA A 58 4.60 -2.34 -13.69
C ALA A 58 5.56 -2.16 -12.51
N ALA A 59 5.13 -2.52 -11.30
CA ALA A 59 5.96 -2.48 -10.10
C ALA A 59 7.18 -3.40 -10.24
N GLN A 60 7.00 -4.62 -10.76
CA GLN A 60 8.09 -5.54 -11.01
C GLN A 60 9.13 -4.95 -11.98
N THR A 61 8.67 -4.33 -13.07
CA THR A 61 9.54 -3.68 -14.07
C THR A 61 10.29 -2.48 -13.48
N VAL A 62 9.62 -1.59 -12.75
CA VAL A 62 10.25 -0.40 -12.17
C VAL A 62 11.24 -0.75 -11.08
N LEU A 63 10.97 -1.80 -10.29
CA LEU A 63 11.85 -2.26 -9.22
C LEU A 63 12.97 -3.17 -9.70
N SER A 64 13.03 -3.48 -11.00
CA SER A 64 14.00 -4.41 -11.59
C SER A 64 14.12 -5.73 -10.80
N SER A 65 13.00 -6.20 -10.24
CA SER A 65 12.96 -7.41 -9.42
C SER A 65 12.59 -8.61 -10.27
N GLY A 66 13.31 -9.72 -10.11
CA GLY A 66 12.94 -11.01 -10.70
C GLY A 66 11.71 -11.65 -10.04
N ASP A 67 11.38 -11.21 -8.82
CA ASP A 67 10.30 -11.77 -8.01
C ASP A 67 9.00 -10.95 -8.13
N GLU A 68 7.92 -11.48 -7.58
CA GLU A 68 6.66 -10.74 -7.42
C GLU A 68 6.86 -9.57 -6.43
N PRO A 69 6.39 -8.34 -6.76
CA PRO A 69 6.47 -7.21 -5.84
C PRO A 69 5.74 -7.50 -4.54
N ARG A 70 6.36 -7.15 -3.41
CA ARG A 70 5.71 -7.23 -2.11
C ARG A 70 4.59 -6.22 -2.03
N VAL A 71 3.39 -6.68 -1.69
CA VAL A 71 2.20 -5.84 -1.62
C VAL A 71 1.33 -6.24 -0.44
N ASN A 72 0.81 -5.26 0.29
CA ASN A 72 -0.31 -5.46 1.19
C ASN A 72 -1.58 -4.98 0.49
N VAL A 73 -2.66 -5.76 0.54
CA VAL A 73 -3.91 -5.45 -0.17
C VAL A 73 -5.09 -5.51 0.79
N PHE A 74 -5.96 -4.50 0.69
CA PHE A 74 -7.30 -4.50 1.24
C PHE A 74 -8.30 -4.54 0.11
N CYS A 75 -9.33 -5.36 0.28
CA CYS A 75 -10.46 -5.42 -0.63
C CYS A 75 -11.74 -5.14 0.14
N ARG A 76 -12.52 -4.18 -0.34
CA ARG A 76 -13.87 -3.91 0.16
C ARG A 76 -14.84 -3.98 -1.00
N TYR A 77 -16.02 -4.53 -0.74
CA TYR A 77 -17.16 -4.46 -1.64
C TYR A 77 -18.32 -3.76 -0.91
N GLU A 78 -18.78 -2.66 -1.46
CA GLU A 78 -19.90 -1.89 -0.92
C GLU A 78 -20.67 -1.21 -2.06
N LYS A 79 -22.00 -1.16 -1.97
CA LYS A 79 -22.86 -0.46 -2.95
C LYS A 79 -22.55 -0.83 -4.41
N ASN A 80 -22.42 -2.13 -4.68
CA ASN A 80 -22.10 -2.68 -6.00
C ASN A 80 -20.75 -2.20 -6.58
N ARG A 81 -19.79 -1.89 -5.70
CA ARG A 81 -18.48 -1.39 -6.10
C ARG A 81 -17.38 -2.04 -5.28
N TRP A 82 -16.39 -2.57 -5.98
CA TRP A 82 -15.15 -3.05 -5.40
C TRP A 82 -14.17 -1.89 -5.22
N ARG A 83 -13.44 -1.90 -4.11
CA ARG A 83 -12.33 -1.00 -3.81
C ARG A 83 -11.15 -1.82 -3.33
N LEU A 84 -10.08 -1.85 -4.12
CA LEU A 84 -8.79 -2.37 -3.75
C LEU A 84 -7.91 -1.23 -3.26
N THR A 85 -7.36 -1.34 -2.05
CA THR A 85 -6.31 -0.45 -1.55
C THR A 85 -5.03 -1.23 -1.41
N SER A 86 -3.98 -0.80 -2.08
CA SER A 86 -2.72 -1.52 -2.20
C SER A 86 -1.56 -0.66 -1.71
N PHE A 87 -0.74 -1.27 -0.86
CA PHE A 87 0.52 -0.70 -0.39
C PHE A 87 1.65 -1.52 -0.99
N LEU A 88 2.33 -0.98 -2.01
CA LEU A 88 3.55 -1.57 -2.52
C LEU A 88 4.66 -1.37 -1.50
N ARG A 89 5.49 -2.40 -1.29
CA ARG A 89 6.48 -2.43 -0.22
C ARG A 89 7.87 -2.69 -0.77
N ARG A 90 8.85 -1.93 -0.28
CA ARG A 90 10.28 -2.13 -0.58
C ARG A 90 10.99 -3.02 0.43
N LYS A 91 10.51 -3.08 1.68
CA LYS A 91 11.03 -3.97 2.74
C LYS A 91 9.92 -4.80 3.38
N HIS A 92 10.23 -6.06 3.74
CA HIS A 92 9.31 -6.94 4.48
C HIS A 92 9.26 -6.59 5.97
N ARG A 93 10.36 -6.12 6.56
CA ARG A 93 10.43 -5.66 7.94
C ARG A 93 11.28 -4.39 8.01
N PRO A 94 10.97 -3.45 8.92
CA PRO A 94 11.82 -2.30 9.17
C PRO A 94 13.11 -2.72 9.88
N ASP A 95 14.13 -1.88 9.83
CA ASP A 95 15.44 -2.14 10.45
C ASP A 95 15.29 -2.28 11.98
N ALA A 96 14.36 -1.53 12.59
CA ALA A 96 14.01 -1.64 14.01
C ALA A 96 13.57 -3.06 14.44
N TYR A 97 13.07 -3.89 13.51
CA TYR A 97 12.72 -5.28 13.80
C TYR A 97 13.94 -6.15 14.13
N PHE A 98 15.07 -5.82 13.51
CA PHE A 98 16.34 -6.55 13.64
C PHE A 98 17.32 -5.87 14.58
N ALA A 99 17.03 -4.66 15.07
CA ALA A 99 17.85 -3.98 16.07
C ALA A 99 18.02 -4.83 17.33
N GLU A 100 19.09 -4.56 18.07
CA GLU A 100 19.45 -5.29 19.27
C GLU A 100 19.05 -4.52 20.55
N GLY A 101 18.86 -5.27 21.64
CA GLY A 101 18.57 -4.70 22.96
C GLY A 101 17.30 -3.84 22.99
N GLY A 102 17.36 -2.73 23.73
CA GLY A 102 16.22 -1.84 23.95
C GLY A 102 15.76 -1.05 22.73
N GLN A 103 16.51 -1.06 21.63
CA GLN A 103 16.15 -0.38 20.37
C GLN A 103 15.29 -1.27 19.46
N ARG A 104 15.14 -2.55 19.79
CA ARG A 104 14.33 -3.48 19.00
C ARG A 104 12.85 -3.19 19.14
N ILE A 105 12.16 -3.08 18.00
CA ILE A 105 10.69 -2.98 17.92
C ILE A 105 10.17 -4.15 17.10
N PHE A 106 9.45 -5.08 17.72
CA PHE A 106 8.95 -6.29 17.05
C PHE A 106 7.68 -6.04 16.21
N VAL A 107 7.74 -5.04 15.33
CA VAL A 107 6.66 -4.67 14.39
C VAL A 107 7.10 -4.95 12.96
N SER A 108 6.29 -5.72 12.25
CA SER A 108 6.48 -6.05 10.84
C SER A 108 5.20 -5.68 10.09
N PRO A 109 5.09 -4.47 9.49
CA PRO A 109 3.83 -3.97 8.99
C PRO A 109 3.14 -4.90 7.97
N GLY A 110 2.05 -5.52 8.40
CA GLY A 110 1.10 -6.24 7.56
C GLY A 110 0.05 -5.28 6.98
N ALA A 111 -0.99 -5.83 6.35
CA ALA A 111 -2.06 -5.00 5.80
C ALA A 111 -2.67 -4.12 6.89
N ILE A 112 -3.11 -4.71 8.00
CA ILE A 112 -3.73 -4.01 9.14
C ILE A 112 -2.85 -2.88 9.69
N ASP A 113 -1.56 -3.15 9.90
CA ASP A 113 -0.61 -2.14 10.37
C ASP A 113 -0.51 -0.97 9.38
N MET A 114 -0.45 -1.27 8.07
CA MET A 114 -0.43 -0.26 7.02
C MET A 114 -1.76 0.50 6.87
N ALA A 115 -2.85 0.03 7.48
CA ALA A 115 -4.13 0.73 7.59
C ALA A 115 -4.27 1.55 8.88
N GLY A 116 -3.20 1.68 9.68
CA GLY A 116 -3.16 2.55 10.85
C GLY A 116 -3.47 1.86 12.18
N VAL A 117 -3.50 0.53 12.24
CA VAL A 117 -3.68 -0.23 13.47
C VAL A 117 -2.42 -1.07 13.71
N ILE A 118 -1.48 -0.56 14.52
CA ILE A 118 -0.23 -1.27 14.83
C ILE A 118 -0.47 -2.30 15.92
N ILE A 119 -0.06 -3.55 15.67
CA ILE A 119 -0.15 -4.63 16.65
C ILE A 119 1.20 -4.82 17.34
N THR A 120 1.23 -4.63 18.67
CA THR A 120 2.43 -4.80 19.50
C THR A 120 2.27 -5.99 20.45
N PRO A 121 2.89 -7.15 20.18
CA PRO A 121 2.77 -8.32 21.05
C PRO A 121 3.51 -8.14 22.38
N ARG A 122 4.42 -7.16 22.50
CA ARG A 122 5.19 -6.88 23.72
C ARG A 122 4.87 -5.48 24.21
N LEU A 123 4.70 -5.34 25.53
CA LEU A 123 4.48 -4.04 26.16
C LEU A 123 5.64 -3.06 25.92
N ALA A 124 6.87 -3.56 25.82
CA ALA A 124 8.03 -2.73 25.51
C ALA A 124 7.91 -2.07 24.13
N ASP A 125 7.49 -2.83 23.09
CA ASP A 125 7.26 -2.27 21.75
C ASP A 125 6.19 -1.18 21.79
N PHE A 126 5.08 -1.43 22.52
CA PHE A 126 4.02 -0.43 22.70
C PHE A 126 4.53 0.86 23.35
N LYS A 127 5.33 0.76 24.41
CA LYS A 127 5.87 1.91 25.13
C LYS A 127 6.94 2.68 24.34
N ASN A 128 7.66 2.00 23.45
CA ASN A 128 8.72 2.59 22.63
C ASN A 128 8.22 3.15 21.30
N LEU A 129 6.95 2.95 20.95
CA LEU A 129 6.36 3.51 19.75
C LEU A 129 5.69 4.85 20.05
N ASP A 130 6.03 5.83 19.22
CA ASP A 130 5.31 7.09 19.10
C ASP A 130 4.94 7.35 17.63
N GLY A 131 4.25 8.47 17.37
CA GLY A 131 3.79 8.80 16.03
C GLY A 131 4.92 8.93 15.00
N ASP A 132 6.08 9.44 15.39
CA ASP A 132 7.21 9.64 14.49
C ASP A 132 7.94 8.33 14.20
N THR A 133 8.07 7.47 15.21
CA THR A 133 8.64 6.13 15.06
C THR A 133 7.77 5.28 14.12
N VAL A 134 6.45 5.32 14.31
CA VAL A 134 5.50 4.64 13.42
C VAL A 134 5.59 5.19 11.99
N ARG A 135 5.63 6.52 11.82
CA ARG A 135 5.78 7.15 10.50
C ARG A 135 7.09 6.76 9.82
N ASN A 136 8.18 6.64 10.57
CA ASN A 136 9.47 6.23 10.05
C ASN A 136 9.46 4.75 9.63
N ILE A 137 8.88 3.85 10.44
CA ILE A 137 8.67 2.44 10.07
C ILE A 137 7.89 2.35 8.75
N TYR A 138 6.81 3.13 8.62
CA TYR A 138 6.02 3.17 7.40
C TYR A 138 6.81 3.63 6.18
N ARG A 139 7.55 4.74 6.28
CA ARG A 139 8.41 5.25 5.20
C ARG A 139 9.46 4.23 4.81
N GLU A 140 10.00 3.50 5.78
CA GLU A 140 11.02 2.50 5.55
C GLU A 140 10.48 1.30 4.75
N VAL A 141 9.30 0.79 5.10
CA VAL A 141 8.73 -0.38 4.43
C VAL A 141 7.98 -0.06 3.13
N SER A 142 7.40 1.13 3.01
CA SER A 142 6.60 1.55 1.85
C SER A 142 7.48 1.81 0.63
N LEU A 143 6.92 1.62 -0.55
CA LEU A 143 7.52 2.12 -1.78
C LEU A 143 7.72 3.64 -1.71
N ASP A 144 8.83 4.15 -2.23
CA ASP A 144 9.06 5.60 -2.33
C ASP A 144 8.17 6.25 -3.40
N GLY A 145 7.95 7.57 -3.27
CA GLY A 145 7.11 8.33 -4.18
C GLY A 145 7.62 8.36 -5.63
N GLU A 146 8.93 8.37 -5.85
CA GLU A 146 9.51 8.40 -7.20
C GLU A 146 9.21 7.10 -7.96
N SER A 147 9.38 5.96 -7.29
CA SER A 147 9.01 4.65 -7.82
C SER A 147 7.49 4.56 -8.06
N LEU A 148 6.67 5.06 -7.13
CA LEU A 148 5.21 5.12 -7.33
C LEU A 148 4.84 5.92 -8.58
N ASP A 149 5.45 7.08 -8.79
CA ASP A 149 5.22 7.95 -9.95
C ASP A 149 5.62 7.25 -11.26
N LYS A 150 6.76 6.55 -11.27
CA LYS A 150 7.17 5.76 -12.44
C LYS A 150 6.16 4.65 -12.75
N ILE A 151 5.70 3.93 -11.74
CA ILE A 151 4.72 2.85 -11.88
C ILE A 151 3.39 3.40 -12.42
N THR A 152 2.85 4.44 -11.79
CA THR A 152 1.56 5.02 -12.18
C THR A 152 1.60 5.60 -13.60
N ARG A 153 2.68 6.26 -14.01
CA ARG A 153 2.87 6.72 -15.41
C ARG A 153 2.90 5.58 -16.43
N SER A 154 3.35 4.38 -16.04
CA SER A 154 3.32 3.22 -16.95
C SER A 154 1.91 2.64 -17.12
N LEU A 155 1.00 2.90 -16.17
CA LEU A 155 -0.38 2.41 -16.24
C LEU A 155 -1.25 3.22 -17.22
N THR A 156 -0.95 4.52 -17.39
CA THR A 156 -1.65 5.41 -18.33
C THR A 156 -1.15 5.28 -19.75
N LYS A 157 0.10 4.86 -19.95
CA LYS A 157 0.64 4.52 -21.27
C LYS A 157 0.03 3.19 -21.71
N CYS A 158 -0.93 3.24 -22.64
CA CYS A 158 -1.43 2.05 -23.31
C CYS A 158 -0.23 1.34 -23.96
N PRO A 159 0.03 0.05 -23.69
CA PRO A 159 1.05 -0.67 -24.46
C PRO A 159 0.57 -0.70 -25.91
N THR A 160 1.21 0.08 -26.77
CA THR A 160 1.12 -0.11 -28.21
C THR A 160 1.52 -1.56 -28.48
N LYS A 161 0.55 -2.37 -28.88
CA LYS A 161 0.82 -3.71 -29.42
C LYS A 161 1.86 -3.54 -30.53
N LYS A 162 3.04 -4.12 -30.36
CA LYS A 162 3.87 -4.52 -31.49
C LYS A 162 3.40 -5.89 -31.94
#